data_AF-W9K286-F1
#
_entry.id   AF-W9K286-F1
#
_cell.length_a   1.000
_cell.length_b   1.000
_cell.length_c   1.000
_cell.angle_alpha   90.00
_cell.angle_beta   90.00
_cell.angle_gamma   90.00
#
_symmetry.space_group_name_H-M   'P 1'
#
loop_
_entity.id
_entity.type
_entity.pdbx_description
1 polymer ?
#
loop_
_entity_poly.entity_id
_entity_poly.type
_entity_poly.pdbx_seq_one_letter_code
_entity_poly.pdbx_strand_id
1 'polypeptide(L)'
;METHSDDRIISRLACDTELDRCKVIHVIIPAKLSAIHPERPVSSLGLLDTLPAELLVIALELLDFQSLSRLSRACLRGKRVVENYVPYQQVIQHAPKVPTALTKTNLVGYYPASAVYRTLRTHRCVSCSEYGAFLYLPTCERVCLECLFQNRGLWMMTPKMATWYFRLTHRQVQTLPIMDLIPGMYSLRGPETVHGEVFQLVNVKMAKRLAIEVHGSMKNLNDVLPRQMITSNNTYLFFRYREAPLEGPGCDPWKLPEQRNMGDDPYAGVSSLRVPYITDSRADWGQLCKGCEIAYKDFRKGSLPLGVLAGLRALHRRPDRPLFAWTTKLHSRHGLLAHAKDCYGAQKLLKSSGDQDQVEAPNVVPVANDS
;
A
#
# COMPACT_ATOMS: atom_id res chain seq x y z
N MET A 1 8.59 23.54 -4.81
CA MET A 1 8.93 24.34 -3.62
C MET A 1 7.67 24.46 -2.79
N GLU A 2 7.62 23.76 -1.65
CA GLU A 2 6.56 23.96 -0.64
C GLU A 2 6.85 25.29 0.06
N THR A 3 5.83 26.14 0.24
CA THR A 3 6.01 27.44 0.91
C THR A 3 5.85 27.28 2.43
N HIS A 4 6.43 28.19 3.22
CA HIS A 4 6.22 28.22 4.68
C HIS A 4 4.72 28.30 5.06
N SER A 5 3.89 28.87 4.18
CA SER A 5 2.43 28.91 4.34
C SER A 5 1.80 27.52 4.18
N ASP A 6 2.23 26.76 3.18
CA ASP A 6 1.75 25.40 2.91
C ASP A 6 2.06 24.46 4.08
N ASP A 7 3.25 24.56 4.65
CA ASP A 7 3.67 23.75 5.79
C ASP A 7 2.80 24.00 7.03
N ARG A 8 2.44 25.27 7.27
CA ARG A 8 1.53 25.67 8.35
C ARG A 8 0.11 25.15 8.15
N ILE A 9 -0.37 25.11 6.90
CA ILE A 9 -1.69 24.55 6.57
C ILE A 9 -1.67 23.04 6.75
N ILE A 10 -0.63 22.36 6.25
CA ILE A 10 -0.48 20.90 6.37
C ILE A 10 -0.46 20.50 7.85
N SER A 11 0.33 21.16 8.70
CA SER A 11 0.41 20.81 10.13
C SER A 11 -0.95 20.94 10.85
N ARG A 12 -1.76 21.92 10.46
CA ARG A 12 -3.12 22.11 10.99
C ARG A 12 -4.10 21.05 10.51
N LEU A 13 -3.95 20.57 9.27
CA LEU A 13 -4.88 19.60 8.65
C LEU A 13 -4.47 18.14 8.84
N ALA A 14 -3.19 17.85 9.01
CA ALA A 14 -2.67 16.50 9.15
C ALA A 14 -3.14 15.88 10.47
N CYS A 15 -3.66 14.66 10.42
CA CYS A 15 -3.97 13.88 11.62
C CYS A 15 -2.77 13.00 11.99
N ASP A 16 -2.27 13.16 13.22
CA ASP A 16 -1.13 12.39 13.74
C ASP A 16 -1.55 11.00 14.23
N THR A 17 -2.85 10.78 14.42
CA THR A 17 -3.40 9.50 14.85
C THR A 17 -3.72 8.64 13.64
N GLU A 18 -2.75 7.85 13.18
CA GLU A 18 -3.05 6.71 12.29
C GLU A 18 -3.81 5.70 13.14
N LEU A 19 -5.14 5.71 13.03
CA LEU A 19 -5.97 4.72 13.68
C LEU A 19 -5.49 3.33 13.24
N ASP A 20 -5.12 2.47 14.19
CA ASP A 20 -4.71 1.07 13.97
C ASP A 20 -5.90 0.22 13.49
N ARG A 21 -6.40 0.57 12.31
CA ARG A 21 -7.63 0.05 11.70
C ARG A 21 -7.35 -0.92 10.58
N CYS A 22 -6.07 -1.13 10.26
CA CYS A 22 -5.64 -1.99 9.19
C CYS A 22 -4.44 -2.83 9.65
N LYS A 23 -4.68 -4.11 9.90
CA LYS A 23 -3.66 -5.10 10.25
C LYS A 23 -3.19 -5.79 8.97
N VAL A 24 -2.16 -5.23 8.36
CA VAL A 24 -1.38 -5.86 7.27
C VAL A 24 -0.13 -6.53 7.84
N ILE A 25 0.79 -7.02 7.01
CA ILE A 25 2.08 -7.52 7.50
C ILE A 25 2.83 -6.39 8.24
N HIS A 26 2.98 -6.53 9.56
CA HIS A 26 3.63 -5.54 10.41
C HIS A 26 4.62 -6.14 11.42
N VAL A 27 4.35 -7.35 11.93
CA VAL A 27 5.21 -8.07 12.90
C VAL A 27 6.29 -8.89 12.19
N ILE A 28 7.23 -8.21 11.55
CA ILE A 28 8.42 -8.84 10.95
C ILE A 28 9.69 -8.12 11.36
N ILE A 29 10.76 -8.90 11.54
CA ILE A 29 12.07 -8.38 11.93
C ILE A 29 12.65 -7.57 10.75
N PRO A 30 12.95 -6.27 10.93
CA PRO A 30 13.53 -5.46 9.86
C PRO A 30 14.90 -6.00 9.46
N ALA A 31 15.21 -5.94 8.16
CA ALA A 31 16.56 -6.16 7.67
C ALA A 31 17.50 -5.12 8.27
N LYS A 32 18.73 -5.53 8.58
CA LYS A 32 19.76 -4.67 9.15
C LYS A 32 21.01 -4.72 8.28
N LEU A 33 21.68 -3.58 8.17
CA LEU A 33 23.05 -3.55 7.65
C LEU A 33 23.97 -4.35 8.57
N SER A 34 25.05 -4.89 8.00
CA SER A 34 26.03 -5.62 8.79
C SER A 34 26.78 -4.63 9.70
N ALA A 35 27.04 -5.01 10.96
CA ALA A 35 27.74 -4.15 11.93
C ALA A 35 29.26 -4.02 11.66
N ILE A 36 29.80 -4.82 10.74
CA ILE A 36 31.24 -4.87 10.45
C ILE A 36 31.67 -3.61 9.69
N HIS A 37 32.30 -2.64 10.34
CA HIS A 37 32.86 -1.50 9.64
C HIS A 37 34.18 -1.94 8.97
N PRO A 38 34.33 -1.77 7.65
CA PRO A 38 35.55 -2.19 6.97
C PRO A 38 36.69 -1.22 7.29
N GLU A 39 37.36 -1.44 8.42
CA GLU A 39 38.54 -0.69 8.93
C GLU A 39 39.80 -0.85 8.04
N ARG A 40 39.82 -1.83 7.12
CA ARG A 40 41.02 -2.16 6.32
C ARG A 40 40.80 -1.93 4.82
N PRO A 41 41.79 -1.37 4.08
CA PRO A 41 41.62 -1.07 2.66
C PRO A 41 41.89 -2.25 1.70
N VAL A 42 42.37 -3.41 2.17
CA VAL A 42 42.92 -4.46 1.28
C VAL A 42 42.00 -5.68 1.12
N SER A 43 40.78 -5.47 0.62
CA SER A 43 39.89 -6.56 0.21
C SER A 43 39.61 -6.45 -1.27
N SER A 44 39.69 -7.57 -1.98
CA SER A 44 39.30 -7.70 -3.38
C SER A 44 37.92 -8.36 -3.51
N LEU A 45 37.20 -8.06 -4.58
CA LEU A 45 35.99 -8.74 -5.07
C LEU A 45 36.33 -9.93 -6.00
N GLY A 46 37.61 -10.28 -6.10
CA GLY A 46 38.12 -11.34 -6.96
C GLY A 46 38.03 -10.96 -8.43
N LEU A 47 37.56 -11.88 -9.28
CA LEU A 47 37.40 -11.65 -10.71
C LEU A 47 36.48 -10.46 -11.03
N LEU A 48 35.54 -10.12 -10.14
CA LEU A 48 34.63 -9.00 -10.33
C LEU A 48 35.34 -7.63 -10.25
N ASP A 49 36.55 -7.54 -9.67
CA ASP A 49 37.36 -6.31 -9.71
C ASP A 49 37.91 -6.02 -11.13
N THR A 50 37.87 -6.98 -12.05
CA THR A 50 38.27 -6.76 -13.45
C THR A 50 37.19 -6.05 -14.27
N LEU A 51 35.96 -6.00 -13.76
CA LEU A 51 34.86 -5.33 -14.44
C LEU A 51 34.99 -3.80 -14.31
N PRO A 52 34.74 -3.04 -15.40
CA PRO A 52 34.45 -1.62 -15.29
C PRO A 52 33.31 -1.35 -14.30
N ALA A 53 33.34 -0.19 -13.64
CA ALA A 53 32.39 0.16 -12.60
C ALA A 53 30.93 0.10 -13.10
N GLU A 54 30.71 0.48 -14.36
CA GLU A 54 29.41 0.45 -15.03
C GLU A 54 28.86 -0.97 -15.14
N LEU A 55 29.70 -1.94 -15.53
CA LEU A 55 29.28 -3.35 -15.63
C LEU A 55 29.00 -3.95 -14.26
N LEU A 56 29.77 -3.53 -13.24
CA LEU A 56 29.51 -3.93 -11.86
C LEU A 56 28.14 -3.40 -11.39
N VAL A 57 27.81 -2.14 -11.67
CA VAL A 57 26.50 -1.56 -11.32
C VAL A 57 25.36 -2.28 -12.06
N ILE A 58 25.50 -2.54 -13.36
CA ILE A 58 24.51 -3.30 -14.14
C ILE A 58 24.31 -4.70 -13.53
N ALA A 59 25.38 -5.37 -13.11
CA ALA A 59 25.27 -6.66 -12.44
C ALA A 59 24.45 -6.54 -11.14
N LEU A 60 24.71 -5.53 -10.30
CA LEU A 60 23.93 -5.29 -9.07
C LEU A 60 22.46 -4.94 -9.35
N GLU A 61 22.15 -4.28 -10.46
CA GLU A 61 20.79 -3.94 -10.87
C GLU A 61 19.89 -5.15 -11.12
N LEU A 62 20.49 -6.29 -11.47
CA LEU A 62 19.80 -7.55 -11.71
C LEU A 62 19.59 -8.39 -10.44
N LEU A 63 20.29 -8.06 -9.34
CA LEU A 63 20.24 -8.85 -8.11
C LEU A 63 19.06 -8.47 -7.21
N ASP A 64 18.43 -9.49 -6.65
CA ASP A 64 17.47 -9.35 -5.56
C ASP A 64 18.17 -9.04 -4.21
N PHE A 65 17.39 -8.70 -3.20
CA PHE A 65 17.92 -8.36 -1.87
C PHE A 65 18.67 -9.51 -1.18
N GLN A 66 18.26 -10.77 -1.40
CA GLN A 66 18.93 -11.92 -0.81
C GLN A 66 20.29 -12.14 -1.49
N SER A 67 20.35 -12.03 -2.81
CA SER A 67 21.58 -12.11 -3.60
C SER A 67 22.56 -10.99 -3.25
N LEU A 68 22.09 -9.75 -3.12
CA LEU A 68 22.89 -8.61 -2.64
C LEU A 68 23.40 -8.82 -1.21
N SER A 69 22.54 -9.32 -0.31
CA SER A 69 22.93 -9.62 1.07
C SER A 69 24.00 -10.72 1.15
N ARG A 70 23.94 -11.73 0.27
CA ARG A 70 24.99 -12.76 0.17
C ARG A 70 26.30 -12.17 -0.34
N LEU A 71 26.25 -11.33 -1.38
CA LEU A 71 27.43 -10.64 -1.92
C LEU A 71 28.10 -9.74 -0.87
N SER A 72 27.31 -8.99 -0.08
CA SER A 72 27.85 -8.13 0.97
C SER A 72 28.52 -8.90 2.11
N ARG A 73 28.23 -10.19 2.25
CA ARG A 73 28.81 -11.08 3.26
C ARG A 73 29.99 -11.91 2.75
N ALA A 74 30.30 -11.86 1.45
CA ALA A 74 31.38 -12.65 0.86
C ALA A 74 32.77 -12.07 1.15
N CYS A 75 32.91 -10.74 1.11
CA CYS A 75 34.17 -10.03 1.40
C CYS A 75 33.91 -8.56 1.79
N LEU A 76 34.92 -7.88 2.36
CA LEU A 76 34.78 -6.48 2.79
C LEU A 76 34.58 -5.52 1.60
N ARG A 77 35.15 -5.83 0.42
CA ARG A 77 34.91 -5.06 -0.81
C ARG A 77 33.49 -5.22 -1.32
N GLY A 78 32.98 -6.46 -1.36
CA GLY A 78 31.59 -6.75 -1.72
C GLY A 78 30.61 -6.08 -0.78
N LYS A 79 30.92 -6.06 0.53
CA LYS A 79 30.18 -5.26 1.51
C LYS A 79 30.10 -3.79 1.11
N ARG A 80 31.25 -3.14 0.88
CA ARG A 80 31.30 -1.72 0.49
C ARG A 80 30.53 -1.47 -0.80
N VAL A 81 30.67 -2.33 -1.81
CA VAL A 81 29.98 -2.17 -3.09
C VAL A 81 28.46 -2.25 -2.91
N VAL A 82 27.96 -3.24 -2.18
CA VAL A 82 26.51 -3.40 -1.95
C VAL A 82 25.95 -2.31 -1.04
N GLU A 83 26.65 -1.92 0.02
CA GLU A 83 26.14 -0.89 0.94
C GLU A 83 26.20 0.53 0.35
N ASN A 84 27.04 0.77 -0.66
CA ASN A 84 27.02 2.01 -1.45
C ASN A 84 26.08 1.96 -2.67
N TYR A 85 25.48 0.81 -2.96
CA TYR A 85 24.51 0.69 -4.04
C TYR A 85 23.16 1.28 -3.59
N VAL A 86 22.81 2.43 -4.17
CA VAL A 86 21.70 3.29 -3.72
C VAL A 86 20.38 2.54 -3.53
N PRO A 87 19.89 1.69 -4.46
CA PRO A 87 18.65 0.94 -4.25
C PRO A 87 18.67 0.04 -3.02
N TYR A 88 19.79 -0.63 -2.74
CA TYR A 88 19.93 -1.46 -1.55
C TYR A 88 19.94 -0.59 -0.29
N GLN A 89 20.79 0.43 -0.27
CA GLN A 89 20.95 1.34 0.87
C GLN A 89 19.64 2.02 1.26
N GLN A 90 18.96 2.63 0.29
CA GLN A 90 17.74 3.41 0.51
C GLN A 90 16.59 2.55 1.02
N VAL A 91 16.42 1.34 0.48
CA VAL A 91 15.36 0.44 0.93
C VAL A 91 15.66 -0.11 2.32
N ILE A 92 16.90 -0.48 2.63
CA ILE A 92 17.28 -0.94 3.97
C ILE A 92 17.13 0.19 4.99
N GLN A 93 17.44 1.44 4.62
CA GLN A 93 17.33 2.59 5.51
C GLN A 93 15.87 2.97 5.81
N HIS A 94 15.03 3.06 4.78
CA HIS A 94 13.69 3.65 4.91
C HIS A 94 12.55 2.62 4.94
N ALA A 95 12.77 1.41 4.41
CA ALA A 95 11.76 0.36 4.37
C ALA A 95 12.36 -1.05 4.66
N PRO A 96 13.11 -1.24 5.77
CA PRO A 96 13.84 -2.48 6.06
C PRO A 96 12.94 -3.71 6.22
N LYS A 97 11.64 -3.52 6.43
CA LYS A 97 10.67 -4.61 6.48
C LYS A 97 10.39 -5.21 5.10
N VAL A 98 10.60 -4.48 4.00
CA VAL A 98 10.31 -4.95 2.64
C VAL A 98 11.16 -6.16 2.25
N PRO A 99 12.51 -6.15 2.39
CA PRO A 99 13.31 -7.33 2.06
C PRO A 99 12.98 -8.56 2.91
N THR A 100 12.71 -8.35 4.20
CA THR A 100 12.28 -9.44 5.09
C THR A 100 10.92 -10.00 4.66
N ALA A 101 9.95 -9.15 4.34
CA ALA A 101 8.64 -9.57 3.87
C ALA A 101 8.78 -10.43 2.60
N LEU A 102 9.47 -9.92 1.58
CA LEU A 102 9.71 -10.64 0.34
C LEU A 102 10.38 -12.00 0.56
N THR A 103 11.34 -12.08 1.49
CA THR A 103 12.01 -13.35 1.82
C THR A 103 11.06 -14.32 2.52
N LYS A 104 10.32 -13.86 3.53
CA LYS A 104 9.38 -14.68 4.31
C LYS A 104 8.18 -15.15 3.49
N THR A 105 7.79 -14.39 2.47
CA THR A 105 6.67 -14.73 1.60
C THR A 105 7.11 -15.49 0.35
N ASN A 106 8.37 -15.91 0.26
CA ASN A 106 8.96 -16.59 -0.89
C ASN A 106 8.86 -15.82 -2.23
N LEU A 107 8.92 -14.48 -2.17
CA LEU A 107 8.83 -13.59 -3.32
C LEU A 107 10.12 -12.83 -3.63
N VAL A 108 11.19 -13.00 -2.83
CA VAL A 108 12.43 -12.23 -2.98
C VAL A 108 13.10 -12.40 -4.35
N GLY A 109 13.09 -13.60 -4.91
CA GLY A 109 13.70 -13.87 -6.23
C GLY A 109 12.93 -13.34 -7.43
N TYR A 110 11.71 -12.82 -7.24
CA TYR A 110 10.91 -12.28 -8.35
C TYR A 110 11.26 -10.83 -8.70
N TYR A 111 11.90 -10.11 -7.78
CA TYR A 111 12.12 -8.67 -7.92
C TYR A 111 13.57 -8.29 -7.63
N PRO A 112 14.28 -7.67 -8.59
CA PRO A 112 15.56 -7.07 -8.28
C PRO A 112 15.37 -5.90 -7.30
N ALA A 113 16.37 -5.63 -6.47
CA ALA A 113 16.29 -4.55 -5.47
C ALA A 113 16.05 -3.17 -6.13
N SER A 114 16.55 -2.98 -7.34
CA SER A 114 16.32 -1.80 -8.19
C SER A 114 14.83 -1.59 -8.50
N ALA A 115 14.08 -2.66 -8.81
CA ALA A 115 12.64 -2.58 -9.08
C ALA A 115 11.86 -2.18 -7.83
N VAL A 116 12.17 -2.80 -6.69
CA VAL A 116 11.55 -2.44 -5.41
C VAL A 116 11.80 -0.97 -5.07
N TYR A 117 13.04 -0.51 -5.23
CA TYR A 117 13.39 0.89 -5.00
C TYR A 117 12.63 1.85 -5.94
N ARG A 118 12.54 1.54 -7.24
CA ARG A 118 11.75 2.32 -8.20
C ARG A 118 10.27 2.39 -7.78
N THR A 119 9.70 1.27 -7.33
CA THR A 119 8.33 1.25 -6.79
C THR A 119 8.20 2.20 -5.61
N LEU A 120 9.15 2.18 -4.67
CA LEU A 120 9.12 3.07 -3.49
C LEU A 120 9.41 4.54 -3.81
N ARG A 121 10.04 4.84 -4.95
CA ARG A 121 10.16 6.20 -5.53
C ARG A 121 8.89 6.70 -6.25
N THR A 122 7.81 5.94 -6.22
CA THR A 122 6.49 6.43 -6.62
C THR A 122 5.60 6.53 -5.38
N HIS A 123 4.63 7.44 -5.40
CA HIS A 123 3.63 7.55 -4.33
C HIS A 123 2.24 7.10 -4.78
N ARG A 124 2.07 6.72 -6.05
CA ARG A 124 0.77 6.46 -6.66
C ARG A 124 0.38 5.00 -6.55
N CYS A 125 -0.89 4.76 -6.26
CA CYS A 125 -1.55 3.47 -6.32
C CYS A 125 -1.66 3.01 -7.78
N VAL A 126 -1.21 1.80 -8.10
CA VAL A 126 -1.33 1.23 -9.45
C VAL A 126 -2.77 1.11 -9.94
N SER A 127 -3.72 0.97 -9.00
CA SER A 127 -5.12 0.67 -9.30
C SER A 127 -5.98 1.93 -9.49
N CYS A 128 -5.69 3.03 -8.78
CA CYS A 128 -6.52 4.24 -8.80
C CYS A 128 -5.75 5.57 -8.85
N SER A 129 -4.41 5.54 -8.92
CA SER A 129 -3.53 6.72 -8.96
C SER A 129 -3.52 7.64 -7.73
N GLU A 130 -4.36 7.37 -6.72
CA GLU A 130 -4.31 8.01 -5.39
C GLU A 130 -3.04 7.61 -4.60
N TYR A 131 -2.83 8.13 -3.40
CA TYR A 131 -1.64 7.78 -2.61
C TYR A 131 -1.63 6.29 -2.22
N GLY A 132 -0.65 5.54 -2.74
CA GLY A 132 -0.46 4.12 -2.47
C GLY A 132 0.38 3.90 -1.22
N ALA A 133 -0.23 3.74 -0.05
CA ALA A 133 0.48 3.62 1.23
C ALA A 133 1.10 2.24 1.50
N PHE A 134 0.76 1.24 0.69
CA PHE A 134 1.13 -0.17 0.90
C PHE A 134 1.89 -0.71 -0.30
N LEU A 135 2.85 -1.59 -0.05
CA LEU A 135 3.46 -2.43 -1.08
C LEU A 135 2.64 -3.72 -1.16
N TYR A 136 2.08 -3.98 -2.33
CA TYR A 136 1.43 -5.25 -2.66
C TYR A 136 2.49 -6.24 -3.14
N LEU A 137 2.78 -7.23 -2.30
CA LEU A 137 3.91 -8.13 -2.48
C LEU A 137 3.84 -8.98 -3.77
N PRO A 138 2.67 -9.53 -4.18
CA PRO A 138 2.59 -10.40 -5.35
C PRO A 138 2.94 -9.76 -6.69
N THR A 139 2.92 -8.42 -6.81
CA THR A 139 3.35 -7.71 -8.03
C THR A 139 4.40 -6.64 -7.80
N CYS A 140 4.84 -6.43 -6.55
CA CYS A 140 5.75 -5.35 -6.16
C CYS A 140 5.26 -3.96 -6.59
N GLU A 141 3.96 -3.70 -6.43
CA GLU A 141 3.31 -2.44 -6.81
C GLU A 141 2.76 -1.72 -5.59
N ARG A 142 2.65 -0.38 -5.65
CA ARG A 142 2.00 0.39 -4.58
C ARG A 142 0.50 0.36 -4.72
N VAL A 143 -0.19 0.21 -3.60
CA VAL A 143 -1.65 0.18 -3.54
C VAL A 143 -2.15 1.01 -2.35
N CYS A 144 -3.28 1.71 -2.51
CA CYS A 144 -3.94 2.40 -1.42
C CYS A 144 -4.84 1.42 -0.62
N LEU A 145 -5.18 1.78 0.63
CA LEU A 145 -6.05 0.95 1.47
C LEU A 145 -7.37 0.61 0.78
N GLU A 146 -7.94 1.57 0.05
CA GLU A 146 -9.22 1.37 -0.60
C GLU A 146 -9.17 0.35 -1.73
N CYS A 147 -8.11 0.37 -2.54
CA CYS A 147 -7.95 -0.64 -3.58
C CYS A 147 -7.68 -2.01 -2.97
N LEU A 148 -6.90 -2.12 -1.88
CA LEU A 148 -6.75 -3.39 -1.16
C LEU A 148 -8.09 -3.95 -0.68
N PHE A 149 -8.99 -3.07 -0.21
CA PHE A 149 -10.30 -3.48 0.30
C PHE A 149 -11.30 -3.81 -0.82
N GLN A 150 -11.41 -2.96 -1.85
CA GLN A 150 -12.47 -3.08 -2.87
C GLN A 150 -12.06 -3.83 -4.13
N ASN A 151 -10.79 -3.79 -4.52
CA ASN A 151 -10.34 -4.38 -5.77
C ASN A 151 -10.08 -5.88 -5.58
N ARG A 152 -11.08 -6.69 -5.93
CA ARG A 152 -11.00 -8.17 -5.89
C ARG A 152 -9.87 -8.75 -6.74
N GLY A 153 -9.33 -7.99 -7.70
CA GLY A 153 -8.15 -8.38 -8.45
C GLY A 153 -6.88 -8.46 -7.59
N LEU A 154 -6.86 -7.80 -6.43
CA LEU A 154 -5.74 -7.82 -5.48
C LEU A 154 -5.91 -8.88 -4.39
N TRP A 155 -7.04 -9.58 -4.36
CA TRP A 155 -7.30 -10.63 -3.39
C TRP A 155 -6.39 -11.84 -3.63
N MET A 156 -6.25 -12.65 -2.59
CA MET A 156 -5.48 -13.89 -2.63
C MET A 156 -6.41 -15.10 -2.60
N MET A 157 -5.93 -16.25 -3.05
CA MET A 157 -6.62 -17.53 -2.88
C MET A 157 -5.62 -18.67 -2.76
N THR A 158 -6.07 -19.83 -2.27
CA THR A 158 -5.20 -21.02 -2.26
C THR A 158 -4.98 -21.57 -3.68
N PRO A 159 -3.86 -22.26 -3.96
CA PRO A 159 -3.66 -22.98 -5.22
C PRO A 159 -4.79 -23.97 -5.55
N LYS A 160 -5.39 -24.60 -4.52
CA LYS A 160 -6.57 -25.47 -4.65
C LYS A 160 -7.80 -24.72 -5.14
N MET A 161 -8.02 -23.51 -4.64
CA MET A 161 -9.06 -22.62 -5.13
C MET A 161 -8.79 -22.21 -6.58
N ALA A 162 -7.55 -21.88 -6.95
CA ALA A 162 -7.22 -21.50 -8.32
C ALA A 162 -7.49 -22.63 -9.32
N THR A 163 -7.03 -23.85 -9.00
CA THR A 163 -7.32 -25.05 -9.80
C THR A 163 -8.83 -25.31 -9.91
N TRP A 164 -9.58 -25.19 -8.82
CA TRP A 164 -11.02 -25.49 -8.81
C TRP A 164 -11.88 -24.40 -9.49
N TYR A 165 -11.66 -23.13 -9.14
CA TYR A 165 -12.45 -22.00 -9.62
C TYR A 165 -12.15 -21.61 -11.06
N PHE A 166 -10.90 -21.82 -11.52
CA PHE A 166 -10.45 -21.45 -12.86
C PHE A 166 -10.11 -22.63 -13.77
N ARG A 167 -10.37 -23.87 -13.34
CA ARG A 167 -10.07 -25.10 -14.12
C ARG A 167 -8.62 -25.14 -14.61
N LEU A 168 -7.71 -24.63 -13.78
CA LEU A 168 -6.28 -24.73 -14.02
C LEU A 168 -5.78 -26.09 -13.51
N THR A 169 -4.75 -26.61 -14.15
CA THR A 169 -3.99 -27.76 -13.62
C THR A 169 -3.00 -27.28 -12.56
N HIS A 170 -2.54 -28.20 -11.70
CA HIS A 170 -1.51 -27.88 -10.71
C HIS A 170 -0.24 -27.31 -11.36
N ARG A 171 0.19 -27.89 -12.50
CA ARG A 171 1.35 -27.42 -13.26
C ARG A 171 1.19 -25.99 -13.76
N GLN A 172 -0.01 -25.64 -14.25
CA GLN A 172 -0.31 -24.27 -14.67
C GLN A 172 -0.26 -23.31 -13.48
N VAL A 173 -0.86 -23.66 -12.33
CA VAL A 173 -0.82 -22.80 -11.14
C VAL A 173 0.62 -22.58 -10.64
N GLN A 174 1.51 -23.57 -10.75
CA GLN A 174 2.93 -23.44 -10.39
C GLN A 174 3.72 -22.45 -11.26
N THR A 175 3.18 -22.02 -12.41
CA THR A 175 3.80 -20.95 -13.21
C THR A 175 3.56 -19.55 -12.63
N LEU A 176 2.59 -19.41 -11.73
CA LEU A 176 2.28 -18.15 -11.06
C LEU A 176 3.25 -17.94 -9.88
N PRO A 177 3.52 -16.68 -9.50
CA PRO A 177 4.15 -16.38 -8.22
C PRO A 177 3.31 -16.93 -7.07
N ILE A 178 3.85 -17.94 -6.39
CA ILE A 178 3.25 -18.53 -5.19
C ILE A 178 3.84 -17.80 -3.98
N MET A 179 2.94 -17.23 -3.18
CA MET A 179 3.26 -16.51 -1.97
C MET A 179 3.02 -17.38 -0.74
N ASP A 180 3.99 -17.45 0.16
CA ASP A 180 3.80 -18.04 1.49
C ASP A 180 3.15 -17.00 2.43
N LEU A 181 2.08 -17.41 3.11
CA LEU A 181 1.45 -16.58 4.14
C LEU A 181 2.34 -16.52 5.39
N ILE A 182 2.50 -15.31 5.93
CA ILE A 182 3.13 -15.09 7.24
C ILE A 182 2.05 -15.28 8.32
N PRO A 183 2.22 -16.15 9.33
CA PRO A 183 1.25 -16.29 10.40
C PRO A 183 1.04 -14.98 11.16
N GLY A 184 -0.20 -14.67 11.51
CA GLY A 184 -0.55 -13.42 12.16
C GLY A 184 -2.04 -13.11 12.14
N MET A 185 -2.37 -11.93 12.66
CA MET A 185 -3.71 -11.38 12.69
C MET A 185 -3.83 -10.28 11.65
N TYR A 186 -4.86 -10.38 10.81
CA TYR A 186 -5.03 -9.53 9.65
C TYR A 186 -6.43 -8.95 9.58
N SER A 187 -6.52 -7.71 9.09
CA SER A 187 -7.78 -7.01 8.84
C SER A 187 -7.54 -5.78 7.96
N LEU A 188 -8.47 -5.49 7.05
CA LEU A 188 -8.49 -4.21 6.33
C LEU A 188 -9.60 -3.30 6.87
N ARG A 189 -10.86 -3.67 6.64
CA ARG A 189 -12.06 -2.98 7.16
C ARG A 189 -13.18 -3.98 7.43
N GLY A 190 -12.85 -4.96 8.24
CA GLY A 190 -13.70 -6.09 8.56
C GLY A 190 -13.25 -6.77 9.86
N PRO A 191 -13.85 -7.92 10.19
CA PRO A 191 -13.44 -8.68 11.36
C PRO A 191 -11.97 -9.10 11.24
N GLU A 192 -11.31 -9.20 12.38
CA GLU A 192 -9.94 -9.70 12.46
C GLU A 192 -9.93 -11.19 12.12
N THR A 193 -9.05 -11.57 11.21
CA THR A 193 -8.85 -12.96 10.81
C THR A 193 -7.47 -13.40 11.28
N VAL A 194 -7.41 -14.52 12.00
CA VAL A 194 -6.17 -15.10 12.50
C VAL A 194 -5.76 -16.26 11.59
N HIS A 195 -4.54 -16.19 11.06
CA HIS A 195 -3.92 -17.26 10.29
C HIS A 195 -2.74 -17.79 11.10
N GLY A 196 -2.88 -18.98 11.70
CA GLY A 196 -1.88 -19.56 12.61
C GLY A 196 -0.77 -20.36 11.93
N GLU A 197 -1.01 -20.81 10.68
CA GLU A 197 -0.12 -21.70 9.95
C GLU A 197 0.39 -21.05 8.66
N VAL A 198 1.55 -21.50 8.20
CA VAL A 198 2.09 -21.12 6.89
C VAL A 198 1.42 -21.97 5.82
N PHE A 199 0.84 -21.33 4.81
CA PHE A 199 0.34 -21.99 3.62
C PHE A 199 0.45 -21.08 2.39
N GLN A 200 0.29 -21.70 1.22
CA GLN A 200 0.51 -21.05 -0.06
C GLN A 200 -0.73 -20.34 -0.58
N LEU A 201 -0.48 -19.19 -1.20
CA LEU A 201 -1.47 -18.33 -1.81
C LEU A 201 -1.02 -17.90 -3.21
N VAL A 202 -1.99 -17.61 -4.08
CA VAL A 202 -1.80 -17.02 -5.40
C VAL A 202 -2.75 -15.85 -5.58
N ASN A 203 -2.36 -14.87 -6.39
CA ASN A 203 -3.18 -13.71 -6.69
C ASN A 203 -4.36 -14.08 -7.61
N VAL A 204 -5.56 -13.56 -7.30
CA VAL A 204 -6.78 -13.84 -8.07
C VAL A 204 -6.71 -13.34 -9.51
N LYS A 205 -6.24 -12.11 -9.72
CA LYS A 205 -6.12 -11.52 -11.07
C LYS A 205 -5.14 -12.30 -11.95
N MET A 206 -4.03 -12.76 -11.40
CA MET A 206 -3.04 -13.57 -12.12
C MET A 206 -3.60 -14.95 -12.49
N ALA A 207 -4.28 -15.63 -11.55
CA ALA A 207 -4.96 -16.89 -11.83
C ALA A 207 -6.05 -16.72 -12.90
N LYS A 208 -6.82 -15.63 -12.85
CA LYS A 208 -7.83 -15.31 -13.87
C LYS A 208 -7.20 -15.04 -15.25
N ARG A 209 -6.10 -14.28 -15.32
CA ARG A 209 -5.38 -14.03 -16.58
C ARG A 209 -4.88 -15.33 -17.20
N LEU A 210 -4.24 -16.19 -16.41
CA LEU A 210 -3.76 -17.49 -16.86
C LEU A 210 -4.92 -18.39 -17.33
N ALA A 211 -6.07 -18.35 -16.64
CA ALA A 211 -7.25 -19.09 -17.07
C ALA A 211 -7.78 -18.63 -18.42
N ILE A 212 -7.78 -17.33 -18.68
CA ILE A 212 -8.20 -16.78 -19.98
C ILE A 212 -7.23 -17.20 -21.07
N GLU A 213 -5.93 -17.22 -20.79
CA GLU A 213 -4.91 -17.69 -21.73
C GLU A 213 -5.09 -19.17 -22.08
N VAL A 214 -5.33 -20.01 -21.07
CA VAL A 214 -5.51 -21.47 -21.24
C VAL A 214 -6.82 -21.83 -21.92
N HIS A 215 -7.92 -21.17 -21.55
CA HIS A 215 -9.28 -21.54 -22.01
C HIS A 215 -9.80 -20.64 -23.14
N GLY A 216 -9.02 -19.65 -23.56
CA GLY A 216 -9.35 -18.64 -24.58
C GLY A 216 -10.30 -17.53 -24.10
N SER A 217 -11.25 -17.82 -23.21
CA SER A 217 -12.13 -16.79 -22.62
C SER A 217 -12.77 -17.24 -21.31
N MET A 218 -13.28 -16.28 -20.53
CA MET A 218 -14.08 -16.57 -19.34
C MET A 218 -15.43 -17.25 -19.68
N LYS A 219 -15.94 -17.06 -20.90
CA LYS A 219 -17.18 -17.68 -21.37
C LYS A 219 -16.99 -19.18 -21.53
N ASN A 220 -15.92 -19.59 -22.24
CA ASN A 220 -15.57 -21.00 -22.42
C ASN A 220 -15.39 -21.70 -21.07
N LEU A 221 -14.79 -21.03 -20.09
CA LEU A 221 -14.64 -21.55 -18.73
C LEU A 221 -15.98 -21.76 -18.00
N ASN A 222 -17.02 -20.96 -18.28
CA ASN A 222 -18.36 -21.17 -17.71
C ASN A 222 -19.06 -22.40 -18.30
N ASP A 223 -18.83 -22.69 -19.58
CA ASP A 223 -19.51 -23.78 -20.29
C ASP A 223 -19.03 -25.17 -19.83
N VAL A 224 -17.83 -25.26 -19.27
CA VAL A 224 -17.19 -26.50 -18.77
C VAL A 224 -17.50 -26.77 -17.29
N LEU A 225 -18.44 -26.04 -16.68
CA LEU A 225 -18.75 -26.20 -15.25
C LEU A 225 -19.62 -27.44 -14.97
N PRO A 226 -19.20 -28.36 -14.07
CA PRO A 226 -20.06 -29.43 -13.59
C PRO A 226 -21.19 -28.86 -12.72
N ARG A 227 -22.43 -29.27 -13.04
CA ARG A 227 -23.67 -28.83 -12.39
C ARG A 227 -23.71 -29.01 -10.85
N GLN A 228 -22.88 -29.88 -10.29
CA GLN A 228 -22.86 -30.21 -8.85
C GLN A 228 -22.14 -29.18 -7.96
N MET A 229 -21.54 -28.10 -8.50
CA MET A 229 -20.74 -27.14 -7.73
C MET A 229 -21.54 -26.18 -6.82
N ILE A 230 -22.84 -25.97 -7.07
CA ILE A 230 -23.60 -24.84 -6.50
C ILE A 230 -24.04 -25.06 -5.03
N THR A 231 -23.81 -26.23 -4.45
CA THR A 231 -24.34 -26.62 -3.13
C THR A 231 -23.41 -26.40 -1.94
N SER A 232 -22.25 -25.74 -2.10
CA SER A 232 -21.28 -25.54 -1.00
C SER A 232 -21.32 -24.14 -0.37
N ASN A 233 -20.94 -24.03 0.91
CA ASN A 233 -20.79 -22.75 1.64
C ASN A 233 -19.79 -21.76 0.98
N ASN A 234 -19.01 -22.16 -0.03
CA ASN A 234 -18.03 -21.34 -0.75
C ASN A 234 -18.52 -20.83 -2.13
N THR A 235 -19.80 -21.02 -2.46
CA THR A 235 -20.38 -20.55 -3.73
C THR A 235 -20.17 -19.03 -3.94
N TYR A 236 -20.19 -18.23 -2.88
CA TYR A 236 -19.98 -16.78 -3.01
C TYR A 236 -18.53 -16.41 -3.39
N LEU A 237 -17.50 -17.09 -2.86
CA LEU A 237 -16.10 -16.81 -3.22
C LEU A 237 -15.83 -17.14 -4.68
N PHE A 238 -16.41 -18.25 -5.16
CA PHE A 238 -16.32 -18.63 -6.57
C PHE A 238 -16.78 -17.50 -7.50
N PHE A 239 -17.98 -16.95 -7.28
CA PHE A 239 -18.49 -15.85 -8.11
C PHE A 239 -17.62 -14.60 -7.99
N ARG A 240 -17.26 -14.19 -6.76
CA ARG A 240 -16.44 -12.99 -6.52
C ARG A 240 -15.07 -13.06 -7.20
N TYR A 241 -14.40 -14.20 -7.12
CA TYR A 241 -13.07 -14.36 -7.71
C TYR A 241 -13.13 -14.38 -9.24
N ARG A 242 -14.18 -14.96 -9.82
CA ARG A 242 -14.37 -14.93 -11.28
C ARG A 242 -14.80 -13.57 -11.81
N GLU A 243 -15.55 -12.81 -11.02
CA GLU A 243 -15.92 -11.42 -11.32
C GLU A 243 -14.80 -10.42 -11.04
N ALA A 244 -13.70 -10.83 -10.41
CA ALA A 244 -12.59 -9.96 -10.08
C ALA A 244 -12.07 -9.21 -11.33
N PRO A 245 -11.90 -7.88 -11.26
CA PRO A 245 -11.50 -7.11 -12.42
C PRO A 245 -10.02 -7.40 -12.75
N LEU A 246 -9.72 -7.38 -14.05
CA LEU A 246 -8.33 -7.50 -14.52
C LEU A 246 -7.61 -6.16 -14.48
N GLU A 247 -8.33 -5.05 -14.57
CA GLU A 247 -7.79 -3.70 -14.52
C GLU A 247 -8.30 -2.95 -13.29
N GLY A 248 -7.49 -2.00 -12.81
CA GLY A 248 -7.91 -1.12 -11.72
C GLY A 248 -9.01 -0.15 -12.18
N PRO A 249 -9.79 0.43 -11.24
CA PRO A 249 -10.82 1.40 -11.56
C PRO A 249 -10.30 2.71 -12.17
N GLY A 250 -8.99 3.00 -12.10
CA GLY A 250 -8.38 4.22 -12.64
C GLY A 250 -8.73 5.50 -11.88
N CYS A 251 -9.63 5.42 -10.90
CA CYS A 251 -10.05 6.51 -10.04
C CYS A 251 -10.32 5.98 -8.63
N ASP A 252 -10.45 6.89 -7.66
CA ASP A 252 -10.84 6.56 -6.29
C ASP A 252 -12.08 5.66 -6.29
N PRO A 253 -12.03 4.44 -5.70
CA PRO A 253 -13.15 3.51 -5.69
C PRO A 253 -14.46 4.11 -5.15
N TRP A 254 -14.42 5.11 -4.25
CA TRP A 254 -15.63 5.77 -3.74
C TRP A 254 -16.26 6.79 -4.69
N LYS A 255 -15.60 7.12 -5.79
CA LYS A 255 -16.23 7.89 -6.88
C LYS A 255 -17.11 6.99 -7.77
N LEU A 256 -17.00 5.67 -7.62
CA LEU A 256 -17.82 4.71 -8.34
C LEU A 256 -19.12 4.41 -7.58
N PRO A 257 -20.19 4.03 -8.28
CA PRO A 257 -21.40 3.54 -7.65
C PRO A 257 -21.10 2.36 -6.73
N GLU A 258 -21.76 2.32 -5.57
CA GLU A 258 -21.58 1.26 -4.58
C GLU A 258 -21.72 -0.13 -5.21
N GLN A 259 -20.67 -0.95 -5.17
CA GLN A 259 -20.74 -2.33 -5.63
C GLN A 259 -21.65 -3.14 -4.70
N ARG A 260 -22.68 -3.79 -5.26
CA ARG A 260 -23.54 -4.71 -4.52
C ARG A 260 -22.65 -5.86 -3.99
N ASN A 261 -22.74 -6.13 -2.69
CA ASN A 261 -22.12 -7.28 -2.03
C ASN A 261 -20.59 -7.41 -2.25
N MET A 262 -19.81 -6.38 -1.91
CA MET A 262 -18.33 -6.45 -1.83
C MET A 262 -17.89 -7.76 -1.16
N GLY A 263 -18.45 -7.95 0.04
CA GLY A 263 -18.34 -9.12 0.88
C GLY A 263 -16.93 -9.40 1.39
N ASP A 264 -16.81 -10.42 2.24
CA ASP A 264 -15.57 -10.64 2.98
C ASP A 264 -14.50 -11.35 2.13
N ASP A 265 -13.27 -10.87 2.25
CA ASP A 265 -12.04 -11.50 1.75
C ASP A 265 -11.38 -12.26 2.92
N PRO A 266 -11.32 -13.60 2.88
CA PRO A 266 -10.72 -14.41 3.94
C PRO A 266 -9.20 -14.17 4.09
N TYR A 267 -8.57 -13.53 3.10
CA TYR A 267 -7.14 -13.23 3.07
C TYR A 267 -6.87 -11.72 3.04
N ALA A 268 -7.83 -10.91 3.51
CA ALA A 268 -7.67 -9.46 3.57
C ALA A 268 -6.41 -9.06 4.36
N GLY A 269 -5.51 -8.31 3.72
CA GLY A 269 -4.32 -7.73 4.34
C GLY A 269 -3.08 -8.63 4.35
N VAL A 270 -3.19 -9.92 4.04
CA VAL A 270 -2.08 -10.89 4.15
C VAL A 270 -0.96 -10.67 3.13
N SER A 271 -1.25 -9.98 2.02
CA SER A 271 -0.35 -9.82 0.85
C SER A 271 0.24 -8.42 0.72
N SER A 272 0.14 -7.61 1.78
CA SER A 272 0.57 -6.22 1.74
C SER A 272 1.33 -5.82 3.01
N LEU A 273 2.17 -4.80 2.89
CA LEU A 273 2.80 -4.14 4.03
C LEU A 273 2.82 -2.62 3.85
N ARG A 274 2.80 -1.90 4.97
CA ARG A 274 2.90 -0.44 4.99
C ARG A 274 4.30 0.01 4.58
N VAL A 275 4.40 0.96 3.65
CA VAL A 275 5.69 1.48 3.15
C VAL A 275 5.67 2.99 2.92
N PRO A 276 6.82 3.68 3.06
CA PRO A 276 6.92 5.09 2.72
C PRO A 276 7.10 5.30 1.22
N TYR A 277 6.77 6.48 0.73
CA TYR A 277 7.31 7.04 -0.50
C TYR A 277 8.71 7.60 -0.21
N ILE A 278 9.74 7.05 -0.86
CA ILE A 278 11.14 7.43 -0.65
C ILE A 278 11.51 8.55 -1.62
N THR A 279 12.04 9.63 -1.07
CA THR A 279 12.72 10.72 -1.78
C THR A 279 14.20 10.70 -1.40
N ASP A 280 15.04 11.47 -2.09
CA ASP A 280 16.49 11.44 -1.87
C ASP A 280 16.92 11.87 -0.45
N SER A 281 16.03 12.54 0.30
CA SER A 281 16.33 13.05 1.66
C SER A 281 15.33 12.62 2.74
N ARG A 282 14.17 12.06 2.36
CA ARG A 282 13.04 11.82 3.27
C ARG A 282 12.22 10.59 2.87
N ALA A 283 11.57 10.00 3.86
CA ALA A 283 10.53 8.99 3.71
C ALA A 283 9.16 9.60 4.07
N ASP A 284 8.29 9.80 3.08
CA ASP A 284 6.92 10.27 3.30
C ASP A 284 6.01 9.07 3.56
N TRP A 285 5.38 9.00 4.72
CA TRP A 285 4.43 7.95 5.03
C TRP A 285 3.01 8.31 4.57
N GLY A 286 2.75 9.54 4.13
CA GLY A 286 1.43 10.05 3.81
C GLY A 286 0.74 10.65 5.04
N GLN A 287 -0.24 11.50 4.78
CA GLN A 287 -0.95 12.30 5.78
C GLN A 287 -2.44 11.97 5.74
N LEU A 288 -3.04 11.76 6.91
CA LEU A 288 -4.49 11.72 7.07
C LEU A 288 -5.03 13.14 7.21
N CYS A 289 -6.31 13.34 6.87
CA CYS A 289 -6.97 14.64 7.00
C CYS A 289 -7.84 14.69 8.27
N LYS A 290 -7.51 15.56 9.23
CA LYS A 290 -8.36 15.89 10.41
C LYS A 290 -9.77 16.31 9.99
N GLY A 291 -9.89 16.98 8.84
CA GLY A 291 -11.18 17.35 8.26
C GLY A 291 -12.07 16.16 7.92
N CYS A 292 -11.50 15.05 7.43
CA CYS A 292 -12.27 13.84 7.16
C CYS A 292 -12.84 13.22 8.44
N GLU A 293 -12.09 13.24 9.54
CA GLU A 293 -12.61 12.78 10.83
C GLU A 293 -13.75 13.66 11.34
N ILE A 294 -13.65 14.98 11.16
CA ILE A 294 -14.71 15.91 11.53
C ILE A 294 -15.96 15.66 10.71
N ALA A 295 -15.82 15.47 9.39
CA ALA A 295 -16.94 15.12 8.53
C ALA A 295 -17.63 13.83 8.98
N TYR A 296 -16.86 12.80 9.34
CA TYR A 296 -17.40 11.54 9.86
C TYR A 296 -18.07 11.71 11.24
N LYS A 297 -17.48 12.51 12.14
CA LYS A 297 -18.06 12.83 13.46
C LYS A 297 -19.38 13.60 13.32
N ASP A 298 -19.42 14.62 12.47
CA ASP A 298 -20.62 15.41 12.21
C ASP A 298 -21.73 14.54 11.59
N PHE A 299 -21.38 13.63 10.68
CA PHE A 299 -22.34 12.65 10.16
C PHE A 299 -22.92 11.76 11.25
N ARG A 300 -22.09 11.20 12.14
CA ARG A 300 -22.56 10.36 13.24
C ARG A 300 -23.46 11.10 14.22
N LYS A 301 -23.30 12.43 14.35
CA LYS A 301 -24.14 13.30 15.18
C LYS A 301 -25.38 13.83 14.46
N GLY A 302 -25.56 13.53 13.16
CA GLY A 302 -26.64 14.08 12.35
C GLY A 302 -26.48 15.56 11.99
N SER A 303 -25.29 16.15 12.18
CA SER A 303 -24.99 17.57 11.95
C SER A 303 -24.23 17.83 10.64
N LEU A 304 -24.10 16.82 9.77
CA LEU A 304 -23.47 17.00 8.46
C LEU A 304 -24.41 17.81 7.53
N PRO A 305 -23.92 18.86 6.84
CA PRO A 305 -24.76 19.67 5.96
C PRO A 305 -25.50 18.85 4.90
N LEU A 306 -26.77 19.18 4.67
CA LEU A 306 -27.64 18.45 3.73
C LEU A 306 -27.06 18.39 2.31
N GLY A 307 -26.40 19.44 1.83
CA GLY A 307 -25.77 19.44 0.51
C GLY A 307 -24.64 18.40 0.38
N VAL A 308 -23.80 18.27 1.40
CA VAL A 308 -22.72 17.26 1.44
C VAL A 308 -23.31 15.85 1.50
N LEU A 309 -24.35 15.66 2.33
CA LEU A 309 -25.03 14.39 2.47
C LEU A 309 -25.78 13.98 1.19
N ALA A 310 -26.40 14.93 0.49
CA ALA A 310 -27.09 14.69 -0.77
C ALA A 310 -26.12 14.22 -1.87
N GLY A 311 -24.95 14.86 -1.97
CA GLY A 311 -23.89 14.43 -2.90
C GLY A 311 -23.41 12.99 -2.64
N LEU A 312 -23.26 12.60 -1.37
CA LEU A 312 -22.90 11.23 -1.00
C LEU A 312 -23.99 10.22 -1.35
N ARG A 313 -25.25 10.56 -1.07
CA ARG A 313 -26.42 9.70 -1.34
C ARG A 313 -26.69 9.49 -2.82
N ALA A 314 -26.22 10.39 -3.68
CA ALA A 314 -26.30 10.23 -5.13
C ALA A 314 -25.49 9.02 -5.65
N LEU A 315 -24.40 8.65 -4.96
CA LEU A 315 -23.50 7.57 -5.36
C LEU A 315 -23.59 6.32 -4.47
N HIS A 316 -23.93 6.50 -3.19
CA HIS A 316 -23.88 5.45 -2.17
C HIS A 316 -25.18 5.36 -1.39
N ARG A 317 -25.75 4.15 -1.26
CA ARG A 317 -26.95 3.95 -0.41
C ARG A 317 -26.60 4.16 1.06
N ARG A 318 -25.35 3.83 1.41
CA ARG A 318 -24.79 3.91 2.76
C ARG A 318 -23.71 4.99 2.82
N PRO A 319 -24.07 6.25 3.15
CA PRO A 319 -23.11 7.36 3.19
C PRO A 319 -22.06 7.20 4.30
N ASP A 320 -22.32 6.35 5.30
CA ASP A 320 -21.38 6.04 6.39
C ASP A 320 -20.08 5.38 5.88
N ARG A 321 -20.16 4.58 4.82
CA ARG A 321 -19.02 3.85 4.24
C ARG A 321 -17.98 4.75 3.58
N PRO A 322 -18.33 5.61 2.59
CA PRO A 322 -17.38 6.54 2.00
C PRO A 322 -16.86 7.56 3.03
N LEU A 323 -17.70 8.04 3.96
CA LEU A 323 -17.25 8.94 5.03
C LEU A 323 -16.23 8.28 5.96
N PHE A 324 -16.47 7.01 6.34
CA PHE A 324 -15.48 6.24 7.09
C PHE A 324 -14.19 6.08 6.30
N ALA A 325 -14.30 5.79 5.00
CA ALA A 325 -13.13 5.60 4.16
C ALA A 325 -12.24 6.83 4.07
N TRP A 326 -12.84 8.02 3.96
CA TRP A 326 -12.12 9.29 3.98
C TRP A 326 -11.25 9.46 5.22
N THR A 327 -11.66 8.90 6.38
CA THR A 327 -10.85 8.98 7.62
C THR A 327 -9.58 8.15 7.60
N THR A 328 -9.45 7.23 6.63
CA THR A 328 -8.27 6.35 6.49
C THR A 328 -7.57 6.54 5.13
N LYS A 329 -8.01 7.54 4.36
CA LYS A 329 -7.40 7.89 3.08
C LYS A 329 -6.16 8.73 3.35
N LEU A 330 -5.00 8.19 2.99
CA LEU A 330 -3.73 8.88 3.07
C LEU A 330 -3.53 9.77 1.82
N HIS A 331 -2.85 10.88 2.02
CA HIS A 331 -2.51 11.84 0.98
C HIS A 331 -1.00 12.12 1.02
N SER A 332 -0.39 12.43 -0.12
CA SER A 332 0.91 13.12 -0.08
C SER A 332 0.72 14.52 0.52
N ARG A 333 1.81 15.18 0.93
CA ARG A 333 1.77 16.58 1.41
C ARG A 333 1.00 17.50 0.47
N HIS A 334 1.38 17.51 -0.81
CA HIS A 334 0.67 18.27 -1.85
C HIS A 334 -0.78 17.76 -2.08
N GLY A 335 -0.98 16.44 -2.02
CA GLY A 335 -2.31 15.84 -2.16
C GLY A 335 -3.27 16.24 -1.04
N LEU A 336 -2.77 16.49 0.18
CA LEU A 336 -3.58 16.94 1.31
C LEU A 336 -4.08 18.37 1.08
N LEU A 337 -3.21 19.27 0.60
CA LEU A 337 -3.59 20.63 0.25
C LEU A 337 -4.63 20.67 -0.87
N ALA A 338 -4.46 19.84 -1.90
CA ALA A 338 -5.45 19.71 -2.97
C ALA A 338 -6.80 19.19 -2.41
N HIS A 339 -6.77 18.14 -1.58
CA HIS A 339 -7.96 17.58 -0.95
C HIS A 339 -8.69 18.58 -0.02
N ALA A 340 -7.94 19.42 0.69
CA ALA A 340 -8.50 20.39 1.63
C ALA A 340 -9.46 21.39 0.98
N LYS A 341 -9.27 21.67 -0.32
CA LYS A 341 -10.12 22.57 -1.10
C LYS A 341 -11.55 22.06 -1.22
N ASP A 342 -11.76 20.75 -1.24
CA ASP A 342 -13.07 20.12 -1.42
C ASP A 342 -13.58 19.40 -0.15
N CYS A 343 -12.77 19.36 0.91
CA CYS A 343 -13.10 18.67 2.15
C CYS A 343 -13.88 19.57 3.11
N TYR A 344 -15.16 19.26 3.34
CA TYR A 344 -16.03 19.97 4.28
C TYR A 344 -15.38 20.22 5.65
N GLY A 345 -14.84 19.17 6.28
CA GLY A 345 -14.26 19.34 7.61
C GLY A 345 -12.92 20.08 7.60
N ALA A 346 -12.15 20.01 6.51
CA ALA A 346 -10.91 20.78 6.38
C ALA A 346 -11.23 22.27 6.22
N GLN A 347 -12.19 22.61 5.37
CA GLN A 347 -12.67 23.98 5.23
C GLN A 347 -13.23 24.53 6.55
N LYS A 348 -13.96 23.70 7.31
CA LYS A 348 -14.47 24.06 8.64
C LYS A 348 -13.33 24.42 9.60
N LEU A 349 -12.26 23.61 9.64
CA LEU A 349 -11.07 23.86 10.45
C LEU A 349 -10.29 25.11 10.04
N LEU A 350 -10.17 25.36 8.74
CA LEU A 350 -9.43 26.52 8.24
C LEU A 350 -10.17 27.82 8.54
N LYS A 351 -11.50 27.84 8.39
CA LYS A 351 -12.35 28.99 8.73
C LYS A 351 -12.31 29.30 10.23
N SER A 352 -12.41 28.29 11.10
CA SER A 352 -12.46 28.50 12.55
C SER A 352 -11.21 29.13 13.17
N SER A 353 -10.06 29.11 12.50
CA SER A 353 -8.86 29.82 12.99
C SER A 353 -8.54 31.10 12.22
N GLY A 354 -9.22 31.38 11.11
CA GLY A 354 -9.17 32.71 10.49
C GLY A 354 -9.76 33.79 11.41
N ASP A 355 -10.70 33.42 12.27
CA ASP A 355 -11.26 34.28 13.31
C ASP A 355 -10.34 34.46 14.53
N GLN A 356 -9.35 33.58 14.74
CA GLN A 356 -8.40 33.69 15.87
C GLN A 356 -7.17 34.56 15.53
N ASP A 357 -6.75 34.59 14.25
CA ASP A 357 -5.65 35.44 13.78
C ASP A 357 -6.06 36.93 13.61
N GLN A 358 -7.33 37.30 13.84
CA GLN A 358 -7.82 38.68 13.82
C GLN A 358 -8.01 39.31 15.21
N VAL A 359 -7.67 38.59 16.29
CA VAL A 359 -7.78 39.09 17.66
C VAL A 359 -6.40 39.14 18.32
N GLU A 360 -5.45 39.87 17.73
CA GLU A 360 -4.21 40.25 18.43
C GLU A 360 -3.71 41.65 17.97
N ALA A 361 -4.25 42.66 18.67
CA ALA A 361 -3.69 43.99 19.01
C ALA A 361 -3.43 45.04 17.88
N PRO A 362 -3.35 46.36 18.16
CA PRO A 362 -3.14 46.99 19.49
C PRO A 362 -3.95 48.28 19.79
N ASN A 363 -4.02 48.66 21.07
CA ASN A 363 -3.69 50.02 21.55
C ASN A 363 -3.90 50.11 23.07
N VAL A 364 -2.81 49.98 23.83
CA VAL A 364 -2.71 50.55 25.17
C VAL A 364 -1.59 51.57 25.13
N VAL A 365 -1.97 52.83 25.25
CA VAL A 365 -1.11 54.01 25.34
C VAL A 365 -0.39 53.99 26.69
N PRO A 366 0.91 54.33 26.78
CA PRO A 366 1.57 54.49 28.06
C PRO A 366 1.20 55.85 28.66
N VAL A 367 0.58 55.84 29.84
CA VAL A 367 0.42 57.04 30.67
C VAL A 367 1.72 57.20 31.46
N ALA A 368 2.46 58.24 31.13
CA ALA A 368 3.48 58.80 31.99
C ALA A 368 2.81 59.44 33.22
N ASN A 369 3.37 59.22 34.41
CA ASN A 369 3.15 60.12 35.54
C ASN A 369 4.50 60.33 36.24
N ASP A 370 4.98 61.56 36.12
CA ASP A 370 5.91 62.20 37.05
C ASP A 370 5.21 62.41 38.39
N SER A 371 5.88 62.03 39.49
CA SER A 371 6.03 62.76 40.77
C SER A 371 6.69 61.86 41.81
#